data_AF-A0A849VBU5-F1
#
_entry.id   AF-A0A849VBU5-F1
#
_cell.length_a   1.000
_cell.length_b   1.000
_cell.length_c   1.000
_cell.angle_alpha   90.00
_cell.angle_beta   90.00
_cell.angle_gamma   90.00
#
_symmetry.space_group_name_H-M   'P 1'
#
loop_
_entity.id
_entity.type
_entity.pdbx_description
1 polymer ?
#
loop_
_entity_poly.entity_id
_entity_poly.type
_entity_poly.pdbx_seq_one_letter_code
_entity_poly.pdbx_strand_id
1 'polypeptide(L)'
;MRRLFLFLLLFNTLACAPFAMEVNYTNLGLLSPAKQGKIENWVQHGIQSTFSTLGPLKQQTLPVTLKPRYFAFEPVPWASVKRGKVDGIELHFDRYASLKVLIKDWSLYHELAHLYHPLFDYDNFWLSEGLATYLQNIIMLDNGIINHKEFISRLRAGLERGALQTSTIKGPLNVISENMWSLNAQQRVYWSGVAFFVEAELALKAQTTPYNSISKLINAYQRCCKKSNHSARQFILELDKLSRSVIFSNLYSRYSQRTTFPLINEQQLIQLRF
;
A
#
# COMPACT_ATOMS: atom_id res chain seq x y z
N MET A 1 65.94 15.22 6.77
CA MET A 1 64.97 14.38 7.50
C MET A 1 63.57 14.89 7.22
N ARG A 2 62.76 14.15 6.44
CA ARG A 2 61.39 14.54 6.04
C ARG A 2 60.42 14.26 7.20
N ARG A 3 59.63 15.26 7.61
CA ARG A 3 58.47 15.08 8.50
C ARG A 3 57.23 14.79 7.66
N LEU A 4 56.61 13.64 7.90
CA LEU A 4 55.35 13.22 7.29
C LEU A 4 54.20 13.70 8.19
N PHE A 5 53.32 14.56 7.68
CA PHE A 5 52.08 14.94 8.35
C PHE A 5 50.98 13.96 7.94
N LEU A 6 50.44 13.22 8.91
CA LEU A 6 49.28 12.35 8.72
C LEU A 6 48.01 13.18 8.97
N PHE A 7 47.23 13.43 7.92
CA PHE A 7 45.89 14.03 8.06
C PHE A 7 44.87 12.92 8.37
N LEU A 8 44.32 12.90 9.59
CA LEU A 8 43.16 12.08 9.91
C LEU A 8 41.89 12.80 9.40
N LEU A 9 41.25 12.23 8.40
CA LEU A 9 39.90 12.59 7.97
C LEU A 9 38.89 11.94 8.93
N LEU A 10 38.30 12.73 9.81
CA LEU A 10 37.15 12.36 10.63
C LEU A 10 35.90 12.34 9.75
N PHE A 11 35.45 11.15 9.35
CA PHE A 11 34.12 10.95 8.80
C PHE A 11 33.08 11.09 9.93
N ASN A 12 32.43 12.26 10.01
CA ASN A 12 31.20 12.41 10.79
C ASN A 12 30.07 11.66 10.07
N THR A 13 29.82 10.42 10.50
CA THR A 13 28.58 9.72 10.17
C THR A 13 27.46 10.38 10.96
N LEU A 14 26.71 11.28 10.31
CA LEU A 14 25.38 11.69 10.77
C LEU A 14 24.49 10.44 10.79
N ALA A 15 24.43 9.76 11.94
CA ALA A 15 23.44 8.73 12.18
C ALA A 15 22.06 9.39 12.10
N CYS A 16 21.33 9.12 11.02
CA CYS A 16 19.94 9.49 10.89
C CYS A 16 19.20 8.77 12.03
N ALA A 17 18.72 9.51 13.04
CA ALA A 17 17.91 8.94 14.09
C ALA A 17 16.72 8.20 13.44
N PRO A 18 16.42 6.96 13.83
CA PRO A 18 15.29 6.25 13.26
C PRO A 18 14.03 7.09 13.49
N PHE A 19 13.32 7.40 12.40
CA PHE A 19 12.04 8.09 12.47
C PHE A 19 11.07 7.19 13.26
N ALA A 20 10.88 7.50 14.54
CA ALA A 20 9.97 6.78 15.41
C ALA A 20 8.57 7.37 15.23
N MET A 21 7.68 6.62 14.57
CA MET A 21 6.25 6.92 14.54
C MET A 21 5.66 6.69 15.94
N GLU A 22 5.00 7.69 16.50
CA GLU A 22 4.26 7.54 17.76
C GLU A 22 2.92 6.84 17.49
N VAL A 23 2.71 5.66 18.05
CA VAL A 23 1.48 4.88 17.84
C VAL A 23 0.51 5.10 19.01
N ASN A 24 -0.64 5.69 18.72
CA ASN A 24 -1.65 6.03 19.71
C ASN A 24 -2.76 4.98 19.71
N TYR A 25 -2.62 3.99 20.60
CA TYR A 25 -3.59 2.90 20.68
C TYR A 25 -4.87 3.29 21.41
N THR A 26 -6.00 2.94 20.81
CA THR A 26 -7.31 2.90 21.47
C THR A 26 -7.67 1.44 21.77
N ASN A 27 -8.15 1.16 22.99
CA ASN A 27 -8.55 -0.17 23.49
C ASN A 27 -7.44 -1.19 23.75
N LEU A 28 -6.15 -0.82 23.69
CA LEU A 28 -5.06 -1.74 24.04
C LEU A 28 -5.18 -2.26 25.47
N GLY A 29 -5.55 -1.39 26.41
CA GLY A 29 -5.77 -1.74 27.82
C GLY A 29 -6.87 -2.78 28.08
N LEU A 30 -7.71 -3.11 27.09
CA LEU A 30 -8.71 -4.19 27.21
C LEU A 30 -8.09 -5.59 27.07
N LEU A 31 -6.81 -5.68 26.74
CA LEU A 31 -6.07 -6.93 26.60
C LEU A 31 -5.22 -7.21 27.84
N SER A 32 -4.92 -8.49 28.10
CA SER A 32 -3.92 -8.85 29.12
C SER A 32 -2.51 -8.37 28.71
N PRO A 33 -1.58 -8.12 29.65
CA PRO A 33 -0.24 -7.60 29.32
C PRO A 33 0.51 -8.39 28.25
N ALA A 34 0.50 -9.73 28.34
CA ALA A 34 1.12 -10.59 27.32
C ALA A 34 0.47 -10.43 25.93
N LYS A 35 -0.85 -10.19 25.88
CA LYS A 35 -1.56 -9.93 24.62
C LYS A 35 -1.29 -8.52 24.10
N GLN A 36 -1.11 -7.52 24.97
CA GLN A 36 -0.73 -6.17 24.57
C GLN A 36 0.60 -6.18 23.83
N GLY A 37 1.66 -6.74 24.43
CA GLY A 37 2.98 -6.82 23.79
C GLY A 37 2.96 -7.59 22.46
N LYS A 38 2.13 -8.64 22.33
CA LYS A 38 1.92 -9.34 21.05
C LYS A 38 1.33 -8.42 19.98
N ILE A 39 0.30 -7.65 20.31
CA ILE A 39 -0.40 -6.79 19.36
C ILE A 39 0.45 -5.57 19.01
N GLU A 40 1.17 -4.99 19.97
CA GLU A 40 2.15 -3.94 19.71
C GLU A 40 3.25 -4.42 18.77
N ASN A 41 3.82 -5.61 19.01
CA ASN A 41 4.82 -6.20 18.12
C ASN A 41 4.28 -6.43 16.70
N TRP A 42 3.02 -6.86 16.57
CA TRP A 42 2.38 -7.04 15.27
C TRP A 42 2.20 -5.73 14.52
N VAL A 43 1.64 -4.70 15.18
CA VAL A 43 1.40 -3.39 14.57
C VAL A 43 2.73 -2.71 14.24
N GLN A 44 3.70 -2.75 15.15
CA GLN A 44 5.03 -2.20 14.94
C GLN A 44 5.76 -2.87 13.78
N HIS A 45 5.67 -4.20 13.66
CA HIS A 45 6.22 -4.92 12.52
C HIS A 45 5.57 -4.45 11.20
N GLY A 46 4.25 -4.29 11.17
CA GLY A 46 3.54 -3.78 9.99
C GLY A 46 4.00 -2.37 9.57
N ILE A 47 4.15 -1.47 10.55
CA ILE A 47 4.63 -0.10 10.32
C ILE A 47 6.07 -0.11 9.79
N GLN A 48 6.96 -0.87 10.44
CA GLN A 48 8.37 -0.96 10.04
C GLN A 48 8.52 -1.52 8.62
N SER A 49 7.81 -2.62 8.30
CA SER A 49 7.81 -3.21 6.96
C SER A 49 7.29 -2.22 5.91
N THR A 50 6.22 -1.50 6.24
CA THR A 50 5.66 -0.48 5.35
C THR A 50 6.67 0.65 5.11
N PHE A 51 7.34 1.15 6.16
CA PHE A 51 8.28 2.27 6.04
C PHE A 51 9.59 1.87 5.36
N SER A 52 10.05 0.64 5.57
CA SER A 52 11.17 0.05 4.83
C SER A 52 10.92 0.11 3.32
N THR A 53 9.67 -0.14 2.92
CA THR A 53 9.24 -0.19 1.51
C THR A 53 8.91 1.18 0.92
N LEU A 54 8.13 1.99 1.63
CA LEU A 54 7.48 3.19 1.11
C LEU A 54 8.03 4.49 1.70
N GLY A 55 9.00 4.41 2.62
CA GLY A 55 9.45 5.56 3.43
C GLY A 55 8.47 5.91 4.54
N PRO A 56 8.82 6.87 5.42
CA PRO A 56 7.95 7.30 6.51
C PRO A 56 6.73 8.07 5.98
N LEU A 57 5.63 7.99 6.72
CA LEU A 57 4.47 8.86 6.49
C LEU A 57 4.83 10.32 6.83
N LYS A 58 4.10 11.25 6.21
CA LYS A 58 4.21 12.69 6.52
C LYS A 58 3.73 13.04 7.94
N GLN A 59 2.78 12.27 8.48
CA GLN A 59 2.34 12.40 9.87
C GLN A 59 3.34 11.75 10.83
N GLN A 60 3.43 12.27 12.05
CA GLN A 60 4.35 11.75 13.09
C GLN A 60 3.67 10.82 14.09
N THR A 61 2.33 10.83 14.13
CA THR A 61 1.53 9.98 15.00
C THR A 61 0.60 9.10 14.17
N LEU A 62 0.31 7.89 14.64
CA LEU A 62 -0.62 6.95 14.03
C LEU A 62 -1.67 6.49 15.06
N PRO A 63 -2.91 6.99 14.99
CA PRO A 63 -4.02 6.44 15.76
C PRO A 63 -4.35 5.01 15.31
N VAL A 64 -4.39 4.07 16.26
CA VAL A 64 -4.72 2.65 16.01
C VAL A 64 -5.84 2.22 16.94
N THR A 65 -7.03 1.98 16.40
CA THR A 65 -8.17 1.45 17.17
C THR A 65 -8.20 -0.07 17.12
N LEU A 66 -8.10 -0.70 18.28
CA LEU A 66 -8.10 -2.16 18.40
C LEU A 66 -9.52 -2.67 18.74
N LYS A 67 -9.95 -3.71 18.03
CA LYS A 67 -11.25 -4.37 18.19
C LYS A 67 -11.06 -5.90 18.29
N PRO A 68 -10.57 -6.42 19.43
CA PRO A 68 -10.32 -7.86 19.57
C PRO A 68 -11.63 -8.65 19.42
N ARG A 69 -11.61 -9.69 18.58
CA ARG A 69 -12.73 -10.60 18.34
C ARG A 69 -12.52 -11.88 19.12
N TYR A 70 -13.58 -12.33 19.80
CA TYR A 70 -13.57 -13.60 20.55
C TYR A 70 -13.71 -14.81 19.62
N PHE A 71 -14.54 -14.65 18.59
CA PHE A 71 -14.77 -15.63 17.54
C PHE A 71 -14.49 -14.94 16.20
N ALA A 72 -13.55 -15.49 15.44
CA ALA A 72 -13.18 -15.04 14.11
C ALA A 72 -12.65 -16.25 13.32
N PHE A 73 -12.97 -16.29 12.03
CA PHE A 73 -12.52 -17.35 11.12
C PHE A 73 -11.23 -16.98 10.37
N GLU A 74 -10.84 -15.71 10.45
CA GLU A 74 -9.63 -15.15 9.86
C GLU A 74 -8.82 -14.41 10.93
N PRO A 75 -7.49 -14.25 10.75
CA PRO A 75 -6.66 -13.53 11.70
C PRO A 75 -7.10 -12.08 11.89
N VAL A 76 -7.48 -11.41 10.80
CA VAL A 76 -7.97 -10.04 10.77
C VAL A 76 -9.25 -9.99 9.92
N PRO A 77 -10.42 -10.33 10.48
CA PRO A 77 -11.67 -10.40 9.72
C PRO A 77 -12.17 -9.05 9.19
N TRP A 78 -11.66 -7.95 9.74
CA TRP A 78 -11.98 -6.61 9.25
C TRP A 78 -10.88 -5.61 9.63
N ALA A 79 -10.54 -4.74 8.70
CA ALA A 79 -9.71 -3.59 8.94
C ALA A 79 -10.27 -2.40 8.14
N SER A 80 -9.97 -1.17 8.58
CA SER A 80 -10.36 0.02 7.83
C SER A 80 -9.50 1.23 8.21
N VAL A 81 -9.18 2.05 7.21
CA VAL A 81 -8.63 3.39 7.42
C VAL A 81 -9.67 4.32 8.07
N LYS A 82 -9.22 5.14 9.01
CA LYS A 82 -10.01 6.20 9.65
C LYS A 82 -9.42 7.54 9.25
N ARG A 83 -10.08 8.24 8.33
CA ARG A 83 -9.64 9.56 7.85
C ARG A 83 -10.01 10.65 8.85
N GLY A 84 -9.12 11.61 9.05
CA GLY A 84 -9.33 12.71 10.00
C GLY A 84 -8.24 13.77 9.93
N LYS A 85 -8.08 14.55 11.00
CA LYS A 85 -6.94 15.49 11.12
C LYS A 85 -5.60 14.75 11.06
N VAL A 86 -5.57 13.56 11.64
CA VAL A 86 -4.50 12.57 11.50
C VAL A 86 -5.19 11.29 11.04
N ASP A 87 -4.73 10.70 9.93
CA ASP A 87 -5.28 9.44 9.45
C ASP A 87 -4.86 8.32 10.39
N GLY A 88 -5.77 7.39 10.68
CA GLY A 88 -5.52 6.23 11.53
C GLY A 88 -6.04 4.94 10.90
N ILE A 89 -5.96 3.85 11.65
CA ILE A 89 -6.50 2.55 11.25
C ILE A 89 -7.31 1.92 12.38
N GLU A 90 -8.29 1.11 12.01
CA GLU A 90 -9.03 0.25 12.92
C GLU A 90 -8.81 -1.20 12.53
N LEU A 91 -8.48 -2.03 13.52
CA LEU A 91 -8.13 -3.44 13.34
C LEU A 91 -9.05 -4.32 14.18
N HIS A 92 -9.82 -5.16 13.52
CA HIS A 92 -10.56 -6.25 14.15
C HIS A 92 -9.77 -7.53 13.92
N PHE A 93 -9.35 -8.19 14.99
CA PHE A 93 -8.44 -9.33 14.90
C PHE A 93 -8.86 -10.45 15.86
N ASP A 94 -8.56 -11.69 15.48
CA ASP A 94 -8.69 -12.83 16.37
C ASP A 94 -7.73 -12.67 17.55
N ARG A 95 -8.29 -12.58 18.76
CA ARG A 95 -7.49 -12.43 19.97
C ARG A 95 -6.60 -13.65 20.29
N TYR A 96 -6.90 -14.80 19.70
CA TYR A 96 -6.17 -16.06 19.89
C TYR A 96 -5.14 -16.35 18.79
N ALA A 97 -5.20 -15.66 17.66
CA ALA A 97 -4.21 -15.79 16.60
C ALA A 97 -2.78 -15.56 17.12
N SER A 98 -1.84 -16.39 16.68
CA SER A 98 -0.43 -16.21 17.00
C SER A 98 0.14 -14.97 16.31
N LEU A 99 1.24 -14.41 16.84
CA LEU A 99 1.94 -13.28 16.21
C LEU A 99 2.32 -13.59 14.76
N LYS A 100 2.84 -14.79 14.50
CA LYS A 100 3.23 -15.23 13.15
C LYS A 100 2.05 -15.23 12.17
N VAL A 101 0.87 -15.65 12.64
CA VAL A 101 -0.36 -15.67 11.83
C VAL A 101 -0.83 -14.25 11.54
N LEU A 102 -0.81 -13.36 12.53
CA LEU A 102 -1.13 -11.94 12.34
C LEU A 102 -0.15 -11.22 11.40
N ILE A 103 1.16 -11.49 11.51
CA ILE A 103 2.19 -10.92 10.61
C ILE A 103 1.98 -11.36 9.15
N LYS A 104 1.53 -12.60 8.93
CA LYS A 104 1.25 -13.14 7.59
C LYS A 104 -0.07 -12.64 6.99
N ASP A 105 -0.96 -12.10 7.80
CA ASP A 105 -2.21 -11.51 7.34
C ASP A 105 -1.93 -10.23 6.53
N TRP A 106 -2.67 -10.04 5.43
CA TRP A 106 -2.44 -8.94 4.51
C TRP A 106 -3.07 -7.61 4.97
N SER A 107 -4.09 -7.67 5.82
CA SER A 107 -5.02 -6.56 6.09
C SER A 107 -4.33 -5.35 6.69
N LEU A 108 -3.39 -5.56 7.61
CA LEU A 108 -2.62 -4.47 8.20
C LEU A 108 -1.83 -3.69 7.14
N TYR A 109 -1.18 -4.39 6.20
CA TYR A 109 -0.38 -3.75 5.16
C TYR A 109 -1.27 -3.01 4.13
N HIS A 110 -2.46 -3.52 3.84
CA HIS A 110 -3.45 -2.85 2.98
C HIS A 110 -3.91 -1.53 3.60
N GLU A 111 -4.31 -1.54 4.87
CA GLU A 111 -4.76 -0.31 5.54
C GLU A 111 -3.63 0.71 5.72
N LEU A 112 -2.41 0.25 6.00
CA LEU A 112 -1.24 1.13 6.05
C LEU A 112 -0.94 1.74 4.68
N ALA A 113 -1.11 0.99 3.58
CA ALA A 113 -0.93 1.50 2.22
C ALA A 113 -1.96 2.60 1.88
N HIS A 114 -3.19 2.53 2.41
CA HIS A 114 -4.16 3.61 2.24
C HIS A 114 -3.69 4.96 2.79
N LEU A 115 -2.83 4.97 3.80
CA LEU A 115 -2.27 6.21 4.38
C LEU A 115 -1.34 6.95 3.39
N TYR A 116 -0.93 6.30 2.30
CA TYR A 116 -0.04 6.87 1.29
C TYR A 116 -0.76 7.64 0.17
N HIS A 117 -2.09 7.70 0.20
CA HIS A 117 -2.85 8.51 -0.75
C HIS A 117 -3.99 9.28 -0.03
N PRO A 118 -4.53 10.35 -0.64
CA PRO A 118 -5.71 11.06 -0.15
C PRO A 118 -6.98 10.19 -0.19
N LEU A 119 -8.03 10.63 0.51
CA LEU A 119 -9.37 10.07 0.26
C LEU A 119 -9.87 10.58 -1.11
N PHE A 120 -10.35 9.67 -1.95
CA PHE A 120 -10.92 10.00 -3.25
C PHE A 120 -12.44 9.94 -3.21
N ASP A 121 -13.10 10.41 -4.27
CA ASP A 121 -14.54 10.21 -4.47
C ASP A 121 -14.83 8.75 -4.86
N TYR A 122 -16.06 8.27 -4.64
CA TYR A 122 -16.42 6.85 -4.79
C TYR A 122 -16.18 6.30 -6.20
N ASP A 123 -16.38 7.13 -7.23
CA ASP A 123 -16.11 6.78 -8.63
C ASP A 123 -14.60 6.53 -8.91
N ASN A 124 -13.74 6.91 -7.98
CA ASN A 124 -12.28 6.74 -8.02
C ASN A 124 -11.76 5.74 -6.97
N PHE A 125 -12.64 5.02 -6.27
CA PHE A 125 -12.23 4.00 -5.30
C PHE A 125 -11.42 2.86 -5.93
N TRP A 126 -11.65 2.54 -7.20
CA TRP A 126 -10.79 1.60 -7.94
C TRP A 126 -9.30 1.99 -7.90
N LEU A 127 -9.00 3.29 -7.88
CA LEU A 127 -7.62 3.78 -7.79
C LEU A 127 -7.06 3.63 -6.38
N SER A 128 -7.83 3.96 -5.34
CA SER A 128 -7.37 3.84 -3.94
C SER A 128 -7.24 2.38 -3.50
N GLU A 129 -8.25 1.57 -3.73
CA GLU A 129 -8.25 0.15 -3.37
C GLU A 129 -7.19 -0.61 -4.19
N GLY A 130 -7.08 -0.30 -5.48
CA GLY A 130 -6.05 -0.86 -6.34
C GLY A 130 -4.63 -0.53 -5.87
N LEU A 131 -4.37 0.71 -5.47
CA LEU A 131 -3.05 1.11 -4.96
C LEU A 131 -2.72 0.37 -3.67
N ALA A 132 -3.67 0.31 -2.73
CA ALA A 132 -3.48 -0.38 -1.46
C ALA A 132 -3.24 -1.88 -1.67
N THR A 133 -4.05 -2.55 -2.49
CA THR A 133 -3.88 -3.98 -2.81
C THR A 133 -2.57 -4.25 -3.57
N TYR A 134 -2.15 -3.36 -4.45
CA TYR A 134 -0.85 -3.51 -5.11
C TYR A 134 0.30 -3.37 -4.11
N LEU A 135 0.31 -2.28 -3.36
CA LEU A 135 1.37 -1.98 -2.39
C LEU A 135 1.43 -2.97 -1.23
N GLN A 136 0.30 -3.54 -0.77
CA GLN A 136 0.33 -4.58 0.27
C GLN A 136 1.26 -5.74 -0.13
N ASN A 137 1.17 -6.16 -1.40
CA ASN A 137 1.90 -7.33 -1.89
C ASN A 137 3.39 -6.97 -2.06
N ILE A 138 3.69 -5.72 -2.45
CA ILE A 138 5.06 -5.19 -2.48
C ILE A 138 5.64 -5.14 -1.07
N ILE A 139 4.94 -4.56 -0.10
CA ILE A 139 5.41 -4.45 1.29
C ILE A 139 5.71 -5.84 1.86
N MET A 140 4.81 -6.79 1.65
CA MET A 140 4.99 -8.16 2.14
C MET A 140 6.18 -8.86 1.46
N LEU A 141 6.41 -8.63 0.17
CA LEU A 141 7.53 -9.21 -0.56
C LEU A 141 8.86 -8.60 -0.13
N ASP A 142 8.97 -7.27 -0.12
CA ASP A 142 10.20 -6.53 0.17
C ASP A 142 10.71 -6.80 1.61
N ASN A 143 9.83 -7.26 2.50
CA ASN A 143 10.17 -7.63 3.89
C ASN A 143 10.14 -9.15 4.16
N GLY A 144 10.11 -9.97 3.11
CA GLY A 144 10.24 -11.43 3.23
C GLY A 144 9.07 -12.15 3.93
N ILE A 145 7.93 -11.48 4.10
CA ILE A 145 6.71 -12.06 4.68
C ILE A 145 6.09 -13.06 3.68
N ILE A 146 6.18 -12.72 2.39
CA ILE A 146 5.91 -13.63 1.28
C ILE A 146 7.15 -13.74 0.40
N ASN A 147 7.31 -14.89 -0.27
CA ASN A 147 8.37 -15.05 -1.26
C ASN A 147 7.89 -14.64 -2.66
N HIS A 148 8.82 -14.55 -3.61
CA HIS A 148 8.51 -14.14 -4.99
C HIS A 148 7.46 -15.04 -5.67
N LYS A 149 7.52 -16.36 -5.47
CA LYS A 149 6.53 -17.29 -6.05
C LYS A 149 5.12 -17.00 -5.53
N GLU A 150 5.00 -16.75 -4.23
CA GLU A 150 3.73 -16.37 -3.61
C GLU A 150 3.24 -15.00 -4.09
N PHE A 151 4.13 -14.02 -4.24
CA PHE A 151 3.80 -12.71 -4.82
C PHE A 151 3.16 -12.83 -6.21
N ILE A 152 3.80 -13.56 -7.13
CA ILE A 152 3.27 -13.78 -8.49
C ILE A 152 1.94 -14.52 -8.45
N SER A 153 1.86 -15.59 -7.64
CA SER A 153 0.63 -16.38 -7.50
C SER A 153 -0.54 -15.54 -7.00
N ARG A 154 -0.32 -14.68 -5.99
CA ARG A 154 -1.34 -13.78 -5.43
C ARG A 154 -1.84 -12.77 -6.46
N LEU A 155 -0.92 -12.11 -7.18
CA LEU A 155 -1.30 -11.14 -8.22
C LEU A 155 -2.06 -11.81 -9.35
N ARG A 156 -1.58 -12.95 -9.86
CA ARG A 156 -2.24 -13.71 -10.92
C ARG A 156 -3.66 -14.12 -10.52
N ALA A 157 -3.81 -14.80 -9.38
CA ALA A 157 -5.11 -15.26 -8.90
C ALA A 157 -6.08 -14.09 -8.65
N GLY A 158 -5.56 -12.95 -8.22
CA GLY A 158 -6.33 -11.72 -8.06
C GLY A 158 -6.83 -11.13 -9.37
N LEU A 159 -5.93 -10.94 -10.33
CA LEU A 159 -6.25 -10.45 -11.67
C LEU A 159 -7.27 -11.36 -12.37
N GLU A 160 -7.16 -12.69 -12.19
CA GLU A 160 -8.16 -13.66 -12.67
C GLU A 160 -9.55 -13.42 -12.06
N ARG A 161 -9.64 -13.16 -10.74
CA ARG A 161 -10.91 -12.80 -10.09
C ARG A 161 -11.48 -11.48 -10.60
N GLY A 162 -10.62 -10.48 -10.81
CA GLY A 162 -11.00 -9.19 -11.41
C GLY A 162 -11.56 -9.35 -12.83
N ALA A 163 -10.91 -10.16 -13.65
CA ALA A 163 -11.34 -10.48 -15.01
C ALA A 163 -12.69 -11.22 -15.01
N LEU A 164 -12.83 -12.23 -14.14
CA LEU A 164 -14.08 -12.97 -13.99
C LEU A 164 -15.23 -12.06 -13.58
N GLN A 165 -15.03 -11.17 -12.60
CA GLN A 165 -16.10 -10.26 -12.18
C GLN A 165 -16.40 -9.18 -13.23
N THR A 166 -15.43 -8.79 -14.06
CA THR A 166 -15.67 -7.93 -15.23
C THR A 166 -16.48 -8.64 -16.33
N SER A 167 -16.45 -9.97 -16.36
CA SER A 167 -17.26 -10.75 -17.30
C SER A 167 -18.75 -10.75 -16.91
N THR A 168 -19.08 -10.62 -15.62
CA THR A 168 -20.46 -10.69 -15.10
C THR A 168 -21.05 -9.31 -14.74
N ILE A 169 -20.27 -8.42 -14.14
CA ILE A 169 -20.68 -7.07 -13.77
C ILE A 169 -20.19 -6.12 -14.87
N LYS A 170 -21.09 -5.61 -15.71
CA LYS A 170 -20.76 -4.77 -16.88
C LYS A 170 -20.93 -3.28 -16.60
N GLY A 171 -20.20 -2.46 -17.36
CA GLY A 171 -20.29 -1.00 -17.30
C GLY A 171 -18.92 -0.34 -17.14
N PRO A 172 -18.83 1.00 -17.27
CA PRO A 172 -17.60 1.76 -17.06
C PRO A 172 -17.05 1.61 -15.63
N LEU A 173 -15.73 1.53 -15.47
CA LEU A 173 -15.11 1.26 -14.17
C LEU A 173 -15.46 2.33 -13.11
N ASN A 174 -15.53 3.61 -13.48
CA ASN A 174 -15.90 4.68 -12.56
C ASN A 174 -17.32 4.49 -11.98
N VAL A 175 -18.29 4.12 -12.83
CA VAL A 175 -19.67 3.83 -12.41
C VAL A 175 -19.73 2.61 -11.48
N ILE A 176 -18.95 1.58 -11.82
CA ILE A 176 -18.87 0.36 -11.00
C ILE A 176 -18.17 0.61 -9.66
N SER A 177 -17.14 1.45 -9.66
CA SER A 177 -16.44 1.88 -8.45
C SER A 177 -17.38 2.62 -7.50
N GLU A 178 -18.16 3.55 -8.05
CA GLU A 178 -19.14 4.33 -7.27
C GLU A 178 -20.18 3.43 -6.59
N ASN A 179 -20.58 2.34 -7.26
CA ASN A 179 -21.64 1.43 -6.81
C ASN A 179 -21.09 0.09 -6.30
N MET A 180 -19.82 0.01 -5.92
CA MET A 180 -19.16 -1.30 -5.77
C MET A 180 -19.78 -2.18 -4.70
N TRP A 181 -20.29 -1.60 -3.61
CA TRP A 181 -20.87 -2.36 -2.51
C TRP A 181 -22.24 -2.94 -2.87
N SER A 182 -23.11 -2.16 -3.50
CA SER A 182 -24.44 -2.65 -3.91
C SER A 182 -24.35 -3.69 -5.02
N LEU A 183 -23.33 -3.59 -5.89
CA LEU A 183 -23.06 -4.53 -6.96
C LEU A 183 -22.25 -5.76 -6.51
N ASN A 184 -21.72 -5.77 -5.28
CA ASN A 184 -20.70 -6.71 -4.83
C ASN A 184 -19.50 -6.79 -5.80
N ALA A 185 -19.09 -5.65 -6.36
CA ALA A 185 -18.08 -5.53 -7.42
C ALA A 185 -16.64 -5.33 -6.90
N GLN A 186 -16.36 -5.67 -5.64
CA GLN A 186 -15.08 -5.39 -5.00
C GLN A 186 -13.91 -6.04 -5.75
N GLN A 187 -14.03 -7.29 -6.20
CA GLN A 187 -12.93 -7.95 -6.93
C GLN A 187 -12.61 -7.21 -8.23
N ARG A 188 -13.62 -6.77 -8.98
CA ARG A 188 -13.45 -5.99 -10.21
C ARG A 188 -12.78 -4.66 -9.90
N VAL A 189 -13.26 -3.93 -8.89
CA VAL A 189 -12.75 -2.61 -8.53
C VAL A 189 -11.29 -2.68 -8.09
N TYR A 190 -10.99 -3.56 -7.13
CA TYR A 190 -9.66 -3.72 -6.55
C TYR A 190 -8.66 -4.17 -7.62
N TRP A 191 -9.00 -5.24 -8.36
CA TRP A 191 -8.06 -5.82 -9.32
C TRP A 191 -7.95 -5.05 -10.63
N SER A 192 -8.95 -4.23 -11.01
CA SER A 192 -8.77 -3.26 -12.11
C SER A 192 -7.77 -2.18 -11.70
N GLY A 193 -7.81 -1.72 -10.45
CA GLY A 193 -6.81 -0.79 -9.93
C GLY A 193 -5.42 -1.42 -9.78
N VAL A 194 -5.31 -2.66 -9.34
CA VAL A 194 -4.02 -3.39 -9.34
C VAL A 194 -3.47 -3.48 -10.77
N ALA A 195 -4.31 -3.80 -11.75
CA ALA A 195 -3.88 -3.87 -13.14
C ALA A 195 -3.37 -2.52 -13.67
N PHE A 196 -4.02 -1.42 -13.31
CA PHE A 196 -3.53 -0.07 -13.58
C PHE A 196 -2.10 0.14 -13.02
N PHE A 197 -1.85 -0.24 -11.77
CA PHE A 197 -0.52 -0.06 -11.15
C PHE A 197 0.53 -1.04 -11.68
N VAL A 198 0.14 -2.22 -12.14
CA VAL A 198 1.02 -3.15 -12.87
C VAL A 198 1.47 -2.55 -14.19
N GLU A 199 0.55 -2.03 -15.01
CA GLU A 199 0.91 -1.33 -16.26
C GLU A 199 1.79 -0.10 -15.99
N ALA A 200 1.47 0.67 -14.94
CA ALA A 200 2.26 1.85 -14.56
C ALA A 200 3.68 1.49 -14.09
N GLU A 201 3.84 0.46 -13.25
CA GLU A 201 5.13 -0.04 -12.79
C GLU A 201 6.00 -0.46 -13.99
N LEU A 202 5.45 -1.24 -14.92
CA LEU A 202 6.18 -1.67 -16.12
C LEU A 202 6.60 -0.48 -16.99
N ALA A 203 5.72 0.51 -17.14
CA ALA A 203 6.03 1.74 -17.87
C ALA A 203 7.11 2.58 -17.18
N LEU A 204 7.11 2.67 -15.84
CA LEU A 204 8.16 3.33 -15.07
C LEU A 204 9.51 2.62 -15.20
N LYS A 205 9.53 1.29 -15.19
CA LYS A 205 10.76 0.50 -15.34
C LYS A 205 11.42 0.69 -16.70
N ALA A 206 10.65 0.99 -17.73
CA ALA A 206 11.16 1.32 -19.06
C ALA A 206 11.79 2.73 -19.14
N GLN A 207 11.62 3.57 -18.11
CA GLN A 207 12.20 4.91 -18.05
C GLN A 207 13.58 4.92 -17.37
N THR A 208 14.38 5.94 -17.68
CA THR A 208 15.68 6.21 -17.05
C THR A 208 15.58 7.17 -15.86
N THR A 209 14.38 7.35 -15.30
CA THR A 209 14.13 8.28 -14.19
C THR A 209 14.46 7.64 -12.84
N PRO A 210 14.79 8.44 -11.80
CA PRO A 210 15.16 7.89 -10.48
C PRO A 210 14.01 7.16 -9.77
N TYR A 211 12.76 7.43 -10.16
CA TYR A 211 11.56 6.83 -9.58
C TYR A 211 10.99 5.76 -10.50
N ASN A 212 11.78 4.71 -10.74
CA ASN A 212 11.49 3.62 -11.67
C ASN A 212 10.62 2.48 -11.10
N SER A 213 9.96 2.70 -9.96
CA SER A 213 8.97 1.79 -9.37
C SER A 213 7.87 2.60 -8.68
N ILE A 214 6.69 2.01 -8.50
CA ILE A 214 5.59 2.65 -7.78
C ILE A 214 5.98 2.90 -6.33
N SER A 215 6.69 1.97 -5.67
CA SER A 215 7.15 2.17 -4.28
C SER A 215 8.06 3.38 -4.12
N LYS A 216 9.03 3.58 -5.02
CA LYS A 216 9.93 4.74 -5.01
C LYS A 216 9.16 6.04 -5.32
N LEU A 217 8.25 6.00 -6.28
CA LEU A 217 7.47 7.16 -6.68
C LEU A 217 6.52 7.61 -5.55
N ILE A 218 5.84 6.67 -4.89
CA ILE A 218 4.97 6.95 -3.74
C ILE A 218 5.76 7.48 -2.54
N ASN A 219 6.97 6.96 -2.30
CA ASN A 219 7.87 7.51 -1.29
C ASN A 219 8.23 8.97 -1.58
N ALA A 220 8.58 9.29 -2.83
CA ALA A 220 8.85 10.67 -3.25
C ALA A 220 7.59 11.56 -3.07
N TYR A 221 6.42 11.07 -3.47
CA TYR A 221 5.14 11.75 -3.30
C TYR A 221 4.83 12.08 -1.82
N GLN A 222 5.09 11.16 -0.89
CA GLN A 222 4.90 11.42 0.54
C GLN A 222 5.71 12.61 1.04
N ARG A 223 6.97 12.70 0.62
CA ARG A 223 7.91 13.71 1.10
C ARG A 223 7.58 15.11 0.59
N CYS A 224 7.21 15.24 -0.69
CA CYS A 224 7.04 16.54 -1.32
C CYS A 224 5.59 17.02 -1.40
N CYS A 225 4.67 16.10 -1.68
CA CYS A 225 3.51 16.43 -2.50
C CYS A 225 2.18 16.01 -1.89
N LYS A 226 2.17 15.05 -0.93
CA LYS A 226 0.92 14.63 -0.28
C LYS A 226 0.22 15.80 0.42
N LYS A 227 -1.04 15.99 0.04
CA LYS A 227 -2.03 16.80 0.75
C LYS A 227 -3.31 15.98 0.92
N SER A 228 -3.95 16.10 2.07
CA SER A 228 -5.15 15.32 2.42
C SER A 228 -6.36 15.62 1.53
N ASN A 229 -6.41 16.80 0.93
CA ASN A 229 -7.52 17.29 0.10
C ASN A 229 -7.28 17.15 -1.41
N HIS A 230 -6.24 16.44 -1.85
CA HIS A 230 -6.03 16.20 -3.27
C HIS A 230 -7.10 15.24 -3.82
N SER A 231 -7.74 15.60 -4.93
CA SER A 231 -8.58 14.69 -5.69
C SER A 231 -7.74 13.59 -6.37
N ALA A 232 -8.40 12.53 -6.86
CA ALA A 232 -7.74 11.47 -7.62
C ALA A 232 -6.94 12.03 -8.82
N ARG A 233 -7.51 13.00 -9.55
CA ARG A 233 -6.83 13.67 -10.66
C ARG A 233 -5.60 14.45 -10.21
N GLN A 234 -5.67 15.17 -9.10
CA GLN A 234 -4.52 15.90 -8.56
C GLN A 234 -3.42 14.93 -8.11
N PHE A 235 -3.78 13.83 -7.47
CA PHE A 235 -2.85 12.76 -7.12
C PHE A 235 -2.14 12.21 -8.38
N ILE A 236 -2.88 11.86 -9.43
CA ILE A 236 -2.34 11.38 -10.70
C ILE A 236 -1.37 12.38 -11.34
N LEU A 237 -1.72 13.67 -11.35
CA LEU A 237 -0.85 14.72 -11.90
C LEU A 237 0.46 14.89 -11.11
N GLU A 238 0.44 14.72 -9.78
CA GLU A 238 1.68 14.72 -8.99
C GLU A 238 2.56 13.51 -9.30
N LEU A 239 2.00 12.33 -9.57
CA LEU A 239 2.77 11.15 -9.99
C LEU A 239 3.41 11.35 -11.37
N ASP A 240 2.69 11.94 -12.32
CA ASP A 240 3.21 12.31 -13.63
C ASP A 240 4.35 13.34 -13.52
N LYS A 241 4.16 14.38 -12.69
CA LYS A 241 5.19 15.39 -12.42
C LYS A 241 6.46 14.78 -11.83
N LEU A 242 6.33 13.90 -10.85
CA LEU A 242 7.47 13.24 -10.20
C LEU A 242 8.19 12.29 -11.15
N SER A 243 7.44 11.50 -11.91
CA SER A 243 7.99 10.58 -12.93
C SER A 243 8.47 11.29 -14.20
N ARG A 244 8.20 12.60 -14.34
CA ARG A 244 8.46 13.39 -15.56
C ARG A 244 7.87 12.72 -16.80
N SER A 245 6.63 12.26 -16.68
CA SER A 245 5.93 11.51 -17.72
C SER A 245 4.45 11.83 -17.77
N VAL A 246 3.73 11.16 -18.67
CA VAL A 246 2.26 11.18 -18.76
C VAL A 246 1.68 9.78 -18.60
N ILE A 247 2.42 8.87 -17.94
CA ILE A 247 2.02 7.47 -17.74
C ILE A 247 0.68 7.41 -17.01
N PHE A 248 0.57 8.14 -15.89
CA PHE A 248 -0.54 8.02 -14.97
C PHE A 248 -1.79 8.71 -15.51
N SER A 249 -1.67 9.91 -16.09
CA SER A 249 -2.82 10.59 -16.70
C SER A 249 -3.40 9.80 -17.88
N ASN A 250 -2.54 9.25 -18.76
CA ASN A 250 -2.99 8.41 -19.87
C ASN A 250 -3.65 7.12 -19.39
N LEU A 251 -3.05 6.43 -18.41
CA LEU A 251 -3.68 5.25 -17.81
C LEU A 251 -5.00 5.60 -17.15
N TYR A 252 -5.07 6.71 -16.42
CA TYR A 252 -6.23 7.10 -15.63
C TYR A 252 -7.43 7.41 -16.53
N SER A 253 -7.20 8.16 -17.61
CA SER A 253 -8.22 8.43 -18.62
C SER A 253 -8.75 7.15 -19.28
N ARG A 254 -7.87 6.16 -19.54
CA ARG A 254 -8.26 4.87 -20.13
C ARG A 254 -9.03 3.99 -19.15
N TYR A 255 -8.54 3.88 -17.91
CA TYR A 255 -9.09 2.97 -16.90
C TYR A 255 -10.42 3.45 -16.34
N SER A 256 -10.58 4.76 -16.06
CA SER A 256 -11.81 5.33 -15.51
C SER A 256 -13.06 4.93 -16.32
N GLN A 257 -12.95 4.94 -17.66
CA GLN A 257 -14.07 4.60 -18.56
C GLN A 257 -14.03 3.15 -19.08
N ARG A 258 -13.10 2.32 -18.57
CA ARG A 258 -12.87 0.98 -19.10
C ARG A 258 -14.05 0.05 -18.77
N THR A 259 -14.55 -0.64 -19.79
CA THR A 259 -15.62 -1.65 -19.66
C THR A 259 -15.10 -3.10 -19.67
N THR A 260 -13.84 -3.29 -20.07
CA THR A 260 -13.16 -4.59 -20.19
C THR A 260 -12.08 -4.75 -19.10
N PHE A 261 -11.56 -5.96 -18.92
CA PHE A 261 -10.39 -6.17 -18.06
C PHE A 261 -9.11 -6.17 -18.91
N PRO A 262 -8.00 -5.58 -18.46
CA PRO A 262 -6.71 -5.62 -19.15
C PRO A 262 -6.10 -7.03 -19.15
N LEU A 263 -5.42 -7.39 -20.23
CA LEU A 263 -4.64 -8.63 -20.29
C LEU A 263 -3.26 -8.37 -19.69
N ILE A 264 -2.98 -9.03 -18.56
CA ILE A 264 -1.67 -9.04 -17.92
C ILE A 264 -1.23 -10.49 -17.83
N ASN A 265 -0.12 -10.83 -18.49
CA ASN A 265 0.42 -12.18 -18.49
C ASN A 265 1.44 -12.40 -17.36
N GLU A 266 1.79 -13.66 -17.12
CA GLU A 266 2.71 -14.03 -16.04
C GLU A 266 4.11 -13.44 -16.23
N GLN A 267 4.59 -13.30 -17.48
CA GLN A 267 5.89 -12.70 -17.77
C GLN A 267 5.95 -11.23 -17.31
N GLN A 268 4.86 -10.48 -17.50
CA GLN A 268 4.73 -9.11 -17.00
C GLN A 268 4.77 -9.06 -15.48
N LEU A 269 4.13 -10.02 -14.79
CA LEU A 269 4.18 -10.07 -13.32
C LEU A 269 5.58 -10.36 -12.80
N ILE A 270 6.32 -11.27 -13.45
CA ILE A 270 7.71 -11.61 -13.10
C ILE A 270 8.60 -10.36 -13.20
N GLN A 271 8.36 -9.48 -14.18
CA GLN A 271 9.14 -8.26 -14.38
C GLN A 271 8.90 -7.19 -13.30
N LEU A 272 7.91 -7.31 -12.41
CA LEU A 272 7.62 -6.25 -11.44
C LEU A 272 8.74 -6.05 -10.41
N ARG A 273 9.40 -7.13 -9.97
CA ARG A 273 10.40 -7.07 -8.88
C ARG A 273 11.77 -7.69 -9.23
N PHE A 274 12.08 -7.75 -10.53
CA PHE A 274 13.42 -8.05 -11.07
C PHE A 274 13.86 -7.02 -12.09
#